data_AF-A0AAJ4XHL7-F1
#
_entry.id   AF-A0AAJ4XHL7-F1
#
_cell.length_a   1.000
_cell.length_b   1.000
_cell.length_c   1.000
_cell.angle_alpha   90.00
_cell.angle_beta   90.00
_cell.angle_gamma   90.00
#
_symmetry.space_group_name_H-M   'P 1'
#
loop_
_entity.id
_entity.type
_entity.pdbx_description
1 polymer ?
#
loop_
_entity_poly.entity_id
_entity_poly.type
_entity_poly.pdbx_seq_one_letter_code
_entity_poly.pdbx_strand_id
1 'polypeptide(L)'
;MSMLARNLFGQARSSLSRQAASTFAWGVRHESSSAASQATVASGSSFGESAPATHYRITLRRSGIGMPEKINRTLQGLGLKRRLQSVYRPIGPDMAGAILAVKELVHVENVRRLQEAEQMLLNDEEATWVNEVGEIVDPGKAAKKAPRGYKIVGNVVSELRDQQIKDYSA
;
A
#
# COMPACT_ATOMS: atom_id res chain seq x y z
N MET A 1 -27.56 -49.56 -51.35
CA MET A 1 -26.48 -49.74 -52.35
C MET A 1 -25.35 -48.79 -51.95
N SER A 2 -24.46 -49.22 -51.06
CA SER A 2 -23.23 -49.97 -51.33
C SER A 2 -22.07 -49.08 -51.81
N MET A 3 -21.11 -48.90 -50.90
CA MET A 3 -19.64 -48.89 -51.08
C MET A 3 -19.01 -47.84 -52.01
N LEU A 4 -18.02 -47.10 -51.50
CA LEU A 4 -16.59 -47.41 -51.74
C LEU A 4 -15.65 -46.37 -51.11
N ALA A 5 -14.77 -46.87 -50.25
CA ALA A 5 -13.58 -46.20 -49.74
C ALA A 5 -12.50 -46.05 -50.82
N ARG A 6 -11.50 -45.16 -50.58
CA ARG A 6 -10.10 -45.36 -51.00
C ARG A 6 -9.14 -44.39 -50.30
N ASN A 7 -8.39 -44.95 -49.35
CA ASN A 7 -7.04 -44.51 -48.96
C ASN A 7 -6.02 -44.87 -50.07
N LEU A 8 -4.92 -44.13 -50.17
CA LEU A 8 -3.54 -44.58 -50.54
C LEU A 8 -2.57 -43.41 -50.22
N PHE A 9 -1.73 -43.51 -49.18
CA PHE A 9 -0.31 -43.95 -49.17
C PHE A 9 0.63 -43.09 -50.04
N GLY A 10 1.55 -42.28 -49.49
CA GLY A 10 2.91 -42.62 -49.00
C GLY A 10 3.87 -41.58 -49.62
N GLN A 11 4.91 -41.01 -49.01
CA GLN A 11 6.16 -41.54 -48.43
C GLN A 11 6.83 -40.37 -47.67
N ALA A 12 7.19 -40.48 -46.38
CA ALA A 12 8.48 -40.92 -45.84
C ALA A 12 9.71 -40.07 -46.21
N ARG A 13 10.30 -39.35 -45.21
CA ARG A 13 11.75 -39.10 -45.08
C ARG A 13 12.17 -39.03 -43.59
N SER A 14 12.72 -40.16 -43.13
CA SER A 14 13.89 -40.37 -42.23
C SER A 14 14.42 -39.14 -41.45
N SER A 15 14.41 -39.12 -40.12
CA SER A 15 15.35 -39.74 -39.15
C SER A 15 16.81 -39.28 -39.28
N LEU A 16 17.27 -38.45 -38.33
CA LEU A 16 18.67 -38.38 -37.93
C LEU A 16 18.74 -38.22 -36.42
N SER A 17 19.09 -39.34 -35.79
CA SER A 17 19.50 -39.46 -34.40
C SER A 17 20.80 -38.69 -34.14
N ARG A 18 20.88 -38.00 -33.00
CA ARG A 18 22.15 -37.79 -32.30
C ARG A 18 21.99 -38.29 -30.86
N GLN A 19 22.53 -39.47 -30.64
CA GLN A 19 22.87 -40.02 -29.31
C GLN A 19 23.92 -39.09 -28.68
N ALA A 20 23.67 -38.60 -27.46
CA ALA A 20 24.05 -39.20 -26.19
C ALA A 20 25.58 -39.31 -26.00
N ALA A 21 26.09 -38.50 -25.06
CA ALA A 21 27.29 -38.82 -24.30
C ALA A 21 26.99 -38.52 -22.84
N SER A 22 26.79 -39.60 -22.08
CA SER A 22 26.82 -39.67 -20.64
C SER A 22 28.25 -39.54 -20.15
N THR A 23 28.52 -38.58 -19.28
CA THR A 23 29.69 -38.62 -18.39
C THR A 23 29.21 -38.61 -16.95
N PHE A 24 29.65 -39.64 -16.24
CA PHE A 24 29.27 -40.02 -14.90
C PHE A 24 29.88 -39.09 -13.83
N ALA A 25 29.14 -39.00 -12.72
CA ALA A 25 29.59 -39.14 -11.33
C ALA A 25 30.72 -38.23 -10.79
N TRP A 26 30.31 -37.22 -10.02
CA TRP A 26 30.69 -36.98 -8.61
C TRP A 26 29.71 -35.86 -8.13
N GLY A 27 28.84 -36.00 -7.14
CA GLY A 27 28.99 -36.73 -5.90
C GLY A 27 29.32 -35.78 -4.75
N VAL A 28 28.53 -34.72 -4.48
CA VAL A 28 28.47 -34.10 -3.14
C VAL A 28 27.05 -33.58 -2.88
N ARG A 29 26.30 -34.39 -2.14
CA ARG A 29 25.08 -34.01 -1.43
C ARG A 29 25.54 -33.39 -0.11
N HIS A 30 25.41 -32.07 0.03
CA HIS A 30 25.46 -31.45 1.36
C HIS A 30 24.06 -31.49 1.95
N GLU A 31 23.76 -32.58 2.66
CA GLU A 31 22.85 -32.52 3.79
C GLU A 31 23.56 -31.78 4.92
N SER A 32 23.24 -30.50 5.06
CA SER A 32 23.51 -29.79 6.31
C SER A 32 22.26 -29.89 7.18
N SER A 33 22.12 -31.05 7.82
CA SER A 33 21.45 -31.14 9.10
C SER A 33 22.31 -30.42 10.14
N SER A 34 21.73 -29.48 10.87
CA SER A 34 21.73 -29.43 12.34
C SER A 34 21.63 -28.02 12.88
N ALA A 35 21.09 -27.98 14.10
CA ALA A 35 20.99 -26.86 15.01
C ALA A 35 19.86 -25.87 14.72
N ALA A 36 18.70 -26.24 15.30
CA ALA A 36 17.80 -25.29 15.91
C ALA A 36 18.57 -24.23 16.72
N SER A 37 18.88 -23.11 16.08
CA SER A 37 19.11 -21.85 16.78
C SER A 37 17.73 -21.22 16.94
N GLN A 38 17.10 -21.50 18.09
CA GLN A 38 16.16 -20.56 18.66
C GLN A 38 16.91 -19.25 18.83
N ALA A 39 16.84 -18.40 17.80
CA ALA A 39 17.13 -17.00 17.95
C ALA A 39 16.02 -16.48 18.86
N THR A 40 16.35 -16.36 20.14
CA THR A 40 15.75 -15.38 21.04
C THR A 40 16.03 -14.02 20.41
N VAL A 41 15.25 -13.68 19.38
CA VAL A 41 15.17 -12.31 18.90
C VAL A 41 14.57 -11.55 20.05
N ALA A 42 15.43 -10.77 20.68
CA ALA A 42 15.10 -9.84 21.72
C ALA A 42 13.77 -9.17 21.39
N SER A 43 12.87 -9.18 22.36
CA SER A 43 11.74 -8.26 22.45
C SER A 43 12.28 -6.83 22.35
N GLY A 44 12.48 -6.38 21.12
CA GLY A 44 12.87 -5.03 20.79
C GLY A 44 11.62 -4.19 20.80
N SER A 45 11.46 -3.45 21.90
CA SER A 45 10.53 -2.32 22.06
C SER A 45 9.07 -2.60 21.73
N SER A 46 8.27 -2.82 22.78
CA SER A 46 6.85 -2.50 22.78
C SER A 46 6.67 -0.99 22.52
N PHE A 47 6.82 -0.56 21.27
CA PHE A 47 6.22 0.68 20.82
C PHE A 47 4.71 0.49 21.00
N GLY A 48 4.13 1.37 21.80
CA GLY A 48 2.91 1.13 22.57
C GLY A 48 1.83 0.38 21.82
N GLU A 49 1.12 -0.49 22.55
CA GLU A 49 -0.02 -1.32 22.18
C GLU A 49 -1.07 -0.55 21.34
N SER A 50 -0.73 -0.20 20.10
CA SER A 50 -1.53 0.64 19.23
C SER A 50 -2.31 -0.30 18.32
N ALA A 51 -3.62 -0.09 18.29
CA ALA A 51 -4.53 -0.90 17.48
C ALA A 51 -4.04 -0.97 16.03
N PRO A 52 -4.25 -2.10 15.33
CA PRO A 52 -3.71 -2.29 13.98
C PRO A 52 -4.18 -1.18 13.03
N ALA A 53 -3.27 -0.74 12.16
CA ALA A 53 -3.62 0.18 11.09
C ALA A 53 -4.69 -0.45 10.19
N THR A 54 -5.68 0.36 9.79
CA THR A 54 -6.83 -0.11 9.01
C THR A 54 -6.87 0.50 7.62
N HIS A 55 -6.33 1.71 7.46
CA HIS A 55 -6.40 2.48 6.22
C HIS A 55 -5.03 3.05 5.85
N TYR A 56 -4.85 3.28 4.55
CA TYR A 56 -3.80 4.12 4.00
C TYR A 56 -4.29 5.56 3.94
N ARG A 57 -3.50 6.48 4.49
CA ARG A 57 -3.58 7.91 4.17
C ARG A 57 -2.65 8.18 3.01
N ILE A 58 -3.21 8.50 1.85
CA ILE A 58 -2.45 8.75 0.63
C ILE A 58 -2.47 10.25 0.35
N THR A 59 -1.32 10.90 0.40
CA THR A 59 -1.19 12.34 0.15
C THR A 59 -0.41 12.59 -1.13
N LEU A 60 -0.99 13.33 -2.08
CA LEU A 60 -0.31 13.70 -3.32
C LEU A 60 0.72 14.82 -3.07
N ARG A 61 2.02 14.52 -3.10
CA ARG A 61 3.10 15.50 -2.87
C ARG A 61 3.49 16.23 -4.16
N ARG A 62 3.55 15.52 -5.28
CA ARG A 62 3.90 16.04 -6.61
C ARG A 62 2.72 15.89 -7.55
N SER A 63 2.53 16.83 -8.49
CA SER A 63 1.43 16.75 -9.45
C SER A 63 1.71 15.72 -10.56
N GLY A 64 0.65 15.16 -11.15
CA GLY A 64 0.75 14.26 -12.32
C GLY A 64 0.97 14.97 -13.67
N ILE A 65 1.31 16.27 -13.66
CA ILE A 65 1.50 17.03 -14.89
C ILE A 65 2.73 16.50 -15.62
N GLY A 66 2.58 16.21 -16.93
CA GLY A 66 3.65 15.63 -17.74
C GLY A 66 3.91 14.14 -17.47
N MET A 67 3.11 13.48 -16.63
CA MET A 67 3.20 12.04 -16.44
C MET A 67 2.45 11.27 -17.55
N PRO A 68 2.87 10.03 -17.87
CA PRO A 68 2.13 9.16 -18.78
C PRO A 68 0.66 8.99 -18.39
N GLU A 69 -0.21 8.82 -19.37
CA GLU A 69 -1.67 8.69 -19.18
C GLU A 69 -2.04 7.58 -18.19
N LYS A 70 -1.31 6.46 -18.21
CA LYS A 70 -1.51 5.33 -17.28
C LYS A 70 -1.38 5.77 -15.82
N ILE A 71 -0.35 6.55 -15.47
CA ILE A 71 -0.12 7.07 -14.12
C ILE A 71 -1.25 8.04 -13.74
N ASN A 72 -1.61 8.94 -14.66
CA ASN A 72 -2.71 9.87 -14.44
C ASN A 72 -4.06 9.17 -14.21
N ARG A 73 -4.33 8.08 -14.94
CA ARG A 73 -5.53 7.25 -14.73
C ARG A 73 -5.51 6.56 -13.38
N THR A 74 -4.37 6.07 -12.91
CA THR A 74 -4.23 5.52 -11.56
C THR A 74 -4.48 6.58 -10.49
N LEU A 75 -3.92 7.79 -10.63
CA LEU A 75 -4.19 8.90 -9.70
C LEU A 75 -5.68 9.26 -9.65
N GLN A 76 -6.36 9.31 -10.80
CA GLN A 76 -7.80 9.55 -10.87
C GLN A 76 -8.60 8.43 -10.21
N GLY A 77 -8.22 7.17 -10.41
CA GLY A 77 -8.85 6.00 -9.77
C GLY A 77 -8.71 5.99 -8.25
N LEU A 78 -7.56 6.45 -7.74
CA LEU A 78 -7.37 6.66 -6.30
C LEU A 78 -8.20 7.84 -5.75
N GLY A 79 -8.57 8.79 -6.61
CA GLY A 79 -9.31 10.01 -6.26
C GLY A 79 -8.42 11.22 -5.99
N LEU A 80 -7.14 11.17 -6.37
CA LEU A 80 -6.16 12.24 -6.19
C LEU A 80 -6.20 13.18 -7.39
N LYS A 81 -6.86 14.33 -7.22
CA LYS A 81 -7.03 15.34 -8.28
C LYS A 81 -6.13 16.55 -8.09
N ARG A 82 -5.89 16.95 -6.84
CA ARG A 82 -5.14 18.17 -6.49
C ARG A 82 -3.91 17.85 -5.64
N ARG A 83 -2.86 18.66 -5.79
CA ARG A 83 -1.66 18.54 -4.93
C ARG A 83 -2.04 18.80 -3.48
N LEU A 84 -1.36 18.11 -2.56
CA LEU A 84 -1.58 18.10 -1.11
C LEU A 84 -2.96 17.58 -0.67
N GLN A 85 -3.76 17.04 -1.60
CA GLN A 85 -4.97 16.33 -1.25
C GLN A 85 -4.58 15.00 -0.59
N SER A 86 -5.23 14.69 0.53
CA SER A 86 -5.13 13.40 1.20
C SER A 86 -6.43 12.62 1.00
N VAL A 87 -6.31 11.32 0.71
CA VAL A 87 -7.43 10.40 0.54
C VAL A 87 -7.19 9.17 1.42
N TYR A 88 -8.25 8.69 2.06
CA TYR A 88 -8.23 7.51 2.93
C TYR A 88 -8.80 6.31 2.18
N ARG A 89 -8.08 5.19 2.20
CA ARG A 89 -8.50 3.92 1.58
C ARG A 89 -8.21 2.75 2.49
N PRO A 90 -9.07 1.72 2.53
CA PRO A 90 -8.82 0.53 3.33
C PRO A 90 -7.55 -0.18 2.86
N ILE A 91 -6.86 -0.82 3.79
CA ILE A 91 -5.67 -1.62 3.49
C ILE A 91 -6.08 -2.87 2.72
N GLY A 92 -5.56 -3.01 1.49
CA GLY A 92 -5.79 -4.16 0.63
C GLY A 92 -4.74 -4.26 -0.49
N PRO A 93 -4.57 -5.45 -1.10
CA PRO A 93 -3.55 -5.68 -2.12
C PRO A 93 -3.77 -4.82 -3.38
N ASP A 94 -5.02 -4.63 -3.80
CA ASP A 94 -5.37 -3.82 -4.97
C ASP A 94 -4.96 -2.35 -4.79
N MET A 95 -5.25 -1.81 -3.60
CA MET A 95 -4.86 -0.45 -3.23
C MET A 95 -3.33 -0.33 -3.14
N ALA A 96 -2.65 -1.30 -2.53
CA ALA A 96 -1.19 -1.32 -2.46
C ALA A 96 -0.55 -1.33 -3.86
N GLY A 97 -1.06 -2.14 -4.79
CA GLY A 97 -0.58 -2.17 -6.17
C GLY A 97 -0.77 -0.84 -6.90
N ALA A 98 -1.93 -0.21 -6.73
CA ALA A 98 -2.21 1.11 -7.30
C ALA A 98 -1.29 2.20 -6.73
N ILE A 99 -1.04 2.18 -5.42
CA ILE A 99 -0.11 3.08 -4.73
C ILE A 99 1.32 2.89 -5.27
N LEU A 100 1.79 1.65 -5.37
CA LEU A 100 3.14 1.34 -5.84
C LEU A 100 3.40 1.83 -7.27
N ALA A 101 2.37 1.82 -8.12
CA ALA A 101 2.45 2.36 -9.47
C ALA A 101 2.68 3.89 -9.51
N VAL A 102 2.35 4.62 -8.44
CA VAL A 102 2.45 6.09 -8.34
C VAL A 102 3.34 6.56 -7.19
N LYS A 103 4.18 5.67 -6.64
CA LYS A 103 4.96 5.89 -5.40
C LYS A 103 5.86 7.13 -5.42
N GLU A 104 6.31 7.54 -6.59
CA GLU A 104 7.18 8.72 -6.76
C GLU A 104 6.44 10.05 -6.52
N LEU A 105 5.10 10.03 -6.61
CA LEU A 105 4.26 11.23 -6.51
C LEU A 105 3.56 11.37 -5.16
N VAL A 106 3.41 10.26 -4.43
CA VAL A 106 2.57 10.18 -3.23
C VAL A 106 3.42 9.91 -1.98
N HIS A 107 2.94 10.41 -0.85
CA HIS A 107 3.39 10.02 0.47
C HIS A 107 2.28 9.18 1.11
N VAL A 108 2.65 8.09 1.77
CA VAL A 108 1.68 7.15 2.37
C VAL A 108 2.00 6.93 3.82
N GLU A 109 0.96 7.01 4.65
CA GLU A 109 1.00 6.75 6.08
C GLU A 109 -0.05 5.70 6.43
N ASN A 110 0.32 4.78 7.31
CA ASN A 110 -0.61 3.82 7.88
C ASN A 110 -1.38 4.51 9.01
N VAL A 111 -2.70 4.53 8.88
CA VAL A 111 -3.56 5.21 9.84
C VAL A 111 -4.68 4.29 10.32
N ARG A 112 -5.23 4.66 11.46
CA ARG A 112 -6.45 4.09 12.02
C ARG A 112 -7.42 5.19 12.38
N ARG A 113 -8.70 4.86 12.44
CA ARG A 113 -9.68 5.74 13.07
C ARG A 113 -9.47 5.72 14.58
N LEU A 114 -9.73 6.85 15.22
CA LEU A 114 -9.76 6.94 16.67
C LEU A 114 -10.95 6.10 17.20
N GLN A 115 -10.70 5.31 18.25
CA GLN A 115 -11.57 4.23 18.72
C GLN A 115 -12.75 4.75 19.56
N GLU A 116 -13.58 5.58 18.96
CA GLU A 116 -14.87 5.96 19.52
C GLU A 116 -15.97 5.27 18.71
N ALA A 117 -16.92 4.62 19.37
CA ALA A 117 -17.99 3.87 18.70
C ALA A 117 -18.77 4.74 17.69
N GLU A 118 -18.90 6.03 18.00
CA GLU A 118 -19.52 7.04 17.13
C GLU A 118 -18.69 7.30 15.87
N GLN A 119 -17.35 7.35 15.99
CA GLN A 119 -16.43 7.63 14.88
C GLN A 119 -16.31 6.45 13.89
N MET A 120 -16.71 5.25 14.30
CA MET A 120 -16.81 4.10 13.39
C MET A 120 -17.98 4.24 12.39
N LEU A 121 -19.04 4.95 12.78
CA LEU A 121 -20.24 5.15 11.96
C LEU A 121 -20.13 6.37 11.04
N LEU A 122 -19.20 7.28 11.33
CA LEU A 122 -18.95 8.45 10.50
C LEU A 122 -18.39 8.06 9.14
N ASN A 123 -18.68 8.91 8.15
CA ASN A 123 -18.05 8.83 6.85
C ASN A 123 -16.52 9.06 6.98
N ASP A 124 -15.72 8.47 6.10
CA ASP A 124 -14.24 8.58 6.14
C ASP A 124 -13.73 10.04 6.13
N GLU A 125 -14.52 10.97 5.60
CA GLU A 125 -14.20 12.41 5.56
C GLU A 125 -14.40 13.14 6.90
N GLU A 126 -15.24 12.61 7.78
CA GLU A 126 -15.59 13.18 9.08
C GLU A 126 -14.82 12.52 10.22
N ALA A 127 -14.32 11.30 10.00
CA ALA A 127 -13.54 10.56 10.98
C ALA A 127 -12.21 11.25 11.35
N THR A 128 -11.82 11.10 12.62
CA THR A 128 -10.51 11.48 13.13
C THR A 128 -9.50 10.36 12.88
N TRP A 129 -8.40 10.70 12.21
CA TRP A 129 -7.36 9.75 11.81
C TRP A 129 -6.10 9.90 12.66
N VAL A 130 -5.56 8.77 13.07
CA VAL A 130 -4.43 8.65 13.99
C VAL A 130 -3.35 7.76 13.37
N ASN A 131 -2.08 8.13 13.57
CA ASN A 131 -0.90 7.36 13.13
C ASN A 131 -0.59 6.17 14.06
N GLU A 132 0.38 5.34 13.66
CA GLU A 132 0.92 4.24 14.46
C GLU A 132 1.45 4.68 15.84
N VAL A 133 1.99 5.90 15.94
CA VAL A 133 2.50 6.51 17.17
C VAL A 133 1.39 6.99 18.11
N GLY A 134 0.15 7.11 17.61
CA GLY A 134 -0.99 7.65 18.37
C GLY A 134 -1.21 9.16 18.18
N GLU A 135 -0.44 9.82 17.33
CA GLU A 135 -0.63 11.23 16.99
C GLU A 135 -1.81 11.44 16.03
N ILE A 136 -2.60 12.50 16.25
CA ILE A 136 -3.71 12.88 15.37
C ILE A 136 -3.15 13.52 14.10
N VAL A 137 -3.53 12.96 12.97
CA VAL A 137 -3.03 13.33 11.64
C VAL A 137 -4.02 14.18 10.88
N ASP A 138 -5.29 13.83 11.00
CA ASP A 138 -6.39 14.57 10.41
C ASP A 138 -7.55 14.56 11.41
N PRO A 139 -7.90 15.72 11.98
CA PRO A 139 -9.00 15.83 12.94
C PRO A 139 -10.38 15.85 12.26
N GLY A 140 -10.46 15.46 10.98
CA GLY A 140 -11.70 15.44 10.20
C GLY A 140 -12.16 16.83 9.73
N LYS A 141 -13.28 16.87 9.00
CA LYS A 141 -13.89 18.14 8.55
C LYS A 141 -14.48 18.96 9.68
N ALA A 142 -14.98 18.32 10.74
CA ALA A 142 -15.61 19.00 11.87
C ALA A 142 -14.64 19.98 12.56
N ALA A 143 -13.40 19.55 12.80
CA ALA A 143 -12.38 20.41 13.41
C ALA A 143 -11.95 21.60 12.53
N LYS A 144 -12.12 21.49 11.20
CA LYS A 144 -11.80 22.57 10.24
C LYS A 144 -12.91 23.62 10.15
N LYS A 145 -14.07 23.41 10.78
CA LYS A 145 -15.20 24.34 10.72
C LYS A 145 -15.14 25.33 11.88
N ALA A 146 -14.99 26.60 11.55
CA ALA A 146 -15.05 27.67 12.55
C ALA A 146 -16.47 27.74 13.15
N PRO A 147 -16.59 28.03 14.46
CA PRO A 147 -17.87 28.42 15.04
C PRO A 147 -18.48 29.59 14.27
N ARG A 148 -19.82 29.67 14.26
CA ARG A 148 -20.54 30.73 13.53
C ARG A 148 -20.12 32.11 14.03
N GLY A 149 -19.71 32.99 13.11
CA GLY A 149 -19.23 34.34 13.42
C GLY A 149 -17.73 34.44 13.71
N TYR A 150 -17.00 33.31 13.78
CA TYR A 150 -15.56 33.27 14.02
C TYR A 150 -14.81 32.78 12.78
N LYS A 151 -13.55 33.18 12.65
CA LYS A 151 -12.62 32.70 11.62
C LYS A 151 -11.51 31.92 12.31
N ILE A 152 -11.19 30.72 11.82
CA ILE A 152 -10.06 29.94 12.34
C ILE A 152 -8.77 30.71 12.05
N VAL A 153 -8.06 31.07 13.13
CA VAL A 153 -6.77 31.74 13.14
C VAL A 153 -5.81 30.94 14.03
N GLY A 154 -5.51 29.69 13.66
CA GLY A 154 -4.59 28.83 14.44
C GLY A 154 -4.86 27.34 14.29
N ASN A 155 -4.05 26.52 14.97
CA ASN A 155 -4.17 25.06 14.96
C ASN A 155 -5.15 24.57 16.04
N VAL A 156 -6.29 24.01 15.62
CA VAL A 156 -7.47 23.70 16.46
C VAL A 156 -7.38 22.38 17.24
N VAL A 157 -6.31 21.60 17.04
CA VAL A 157 -6.21 20.22 17.58
C VAL A 157 -5.62 20.20 18.99
N SER A 158 -4.80 21.19 19.36
CA SER A 158 -4.25 21.30 20.72
C SER A 158 -3.85 22.74 21.03
N GLU A 159 -4.57 23.39 21.93
CA GLU A 159 -4.31 24.78 22.36
C GLU A 159 -2.90 24.97 22.92
N LEU A 160 -2.38 23.98 23.65
CA LEU A 160 -1.03 23.98 24.22
C LEU A 160 0.07 24.06 23.15
N ARG A 161 -0.13 23.41 22.00
CA ARG A 161 0.86 23.42 20.90
C ARG A 161 0.81 24.74 20.13
N ASP A 162 -0.38 25.32 19.96
CA ASP A 162 -0.55 26.63 19.33
C ASP A 162 0.13 27.72 20.17
N GLN A 163 -0.01 27.63 21.50
CA GLN A 163 0.72 28.47 22.46
C GLN A 163 2.24 28.30 22.32
N GLN A 164 2.76 27.07 22.31
CA GLN A 164 4.19 26.81 22.09
C GLN A 164 4.71 27.42 20.78
N ILE A 165 4.00 27.26 19.66
CA ILE A 165 4.43 27.82 18.37
C ILE A 165 4.47 29.35 18.42
N LYS A 166 3.49 29.97 19.08
CA LYS A 166 3.43 31.41 19.25
C LYS A 166 4.58 31.94 20.12
N ASP A 167 4.89 31.22 21.20
CA ASP A 167 6.00 31.54 22.12
C ASP A 167 7.38 31.41 21.44
N TYR A 168 7.53 30.50 20.47
CA TYR A 168 8.77 30.37 19.67
C TYR A 168 8.93 31.45 18.58
N SER A 169 7.87 32.19 18.27
CA SER A 169 7.85 33.20 17.19
C SER A 169 7.95 34.65 17.68
N ALA A 170 7.98 34.84 19.00
CA ALA A 170 8.24 36.12 19.68
C ALA A 170 9.72 36.25 20.03
#